data_AF-A0A1X2ZGN1-F1
#
_entry.id   AF-A0A1X2ZGN1-F1
#
_cell.length_a   1.000
_cell.length_b   1.000
_cell.length_c   1.000
_cell.angle_alpha   90.00
_cell.angle_beta   90.00
_cell.angle_gamma   90.00
#
_symmetry.space_group_name_H-M   'P 1'
#
loop_
_entity.id
_entity.type
_entity.pdbx_description
1 polymer ?
#
loop_
_entity_poly.entity_id
_entity_poly.type
_entity_poly.pdbx_seq_one_letter_code
_entity_poly.pdbx_strand_id
1 'polypeptide(L)'
;MADSNIEYAIRRIADQAYLWDDDLDGRYVSWEDDEDNASWLDTEALALNLAELDGVAHEGADGPVLDEGYEVVSRQWRYEEDWTEED
;
A
#
# COMPACT_ATOMS: atom_id res chain seq x y z
N MET A 1 14.13 -0.97 14.57
CA MET A 1 14.59 -1.43 13.22
C MET A 1 13.45 -2.27 12.64
N ALA A 2 12.59 -1.80 11.74
CA ALA A 2 12.50 -0.52 11.04
C ALA A 2 11.39 0.36 11.67
N ASP A 3 11.76 1.54 12.14
CA ASP A 3 10.87 2.57 12.69
C ASP A 3 10.57 3.60 11.59
N SER A 4 10.28 3.11 10.39
CA SER A 4 9.84 3.97 9.30
C SER A 4 8.33 4.11 9.50
N ASN A 5 7.91 5.27 9.98
CA ASN A 5 6.50 5.65 10.17
C ASN A 5 5.77 5.80 8.82
N ILE A 6 6.19 5.07 7.79
CA ILE A 6 5.75 5.18 6.41
C ILE A 6 5.11 3.84 6.05
N GLU A 7 3.86 3.91 5.66
CA GLU A 7 3.12 2.78 5.11
C GLU A 7 2.93 2.98 3.61
N TYR A 8 2.76 1.88 2.89
CA TYR A 8 2.62 1.83 1.44
C TYR A 8 1.35 1.08 1.06
N ALA A 9 0.68 1.56 0.02
CA ALA A 9 -0.50 0.92 -0.56
C ALA A 9 -0.46 1.04 -2.09
N ILE A 10 -1.32 0.28 -2.77
CA ILE A 10 -1.46 0.33 -4.23
C ILE A 10 -2.71 1.12 -4.58
N ARG A 11 -2.58 2.06 -5.53
CA ARG A 11 -3.69 2.88 -6.02
C ARG A 11 -3.87 2.68 -7.52
N ARG A 12 -5.13 2.54 -7.95
CA ARG A 12 -5.52 2.56 -9.36
C ARG A 12 -5.73 4.00 -9.81
N ILE A 13 -4.94 4.43 -10.79
CA ILE A 13 -4.89 5.83 -11.25
C ILE A 13 -6.25 6.28 -11.82
N ALA A 14 -6.96 5.39 -12.53
CA ALA A 14 -8.16 5.71 -13.30
C ALA A 14 -9.31 6.29 -12.44
N ASP A 15 -9.46 5.81 -11.22
CA ASP A 15 -10.56 6.15 -10.31
C ASP A 15 -10.09 6.46 -8.89
N GLN A 16 -8.77 6.50 -8.66
CA GLN A 16 -8.14 6.78 -7.36
C GLN A 16 -8.50 5.77 -6.27
N ALA A 17 -9.04 4.60 -6.62
CA ALA A 17 -9.32 3.55 -5.67
C ALA A 17 -8.04 2.85 -5.18
N TYR A 18 -8.07 2.41 -3.94
CA TYR A 18 -6.98 1.77 -3.22
C TYR A 18 -7.22 0.27 -3.09
N LEU A 19 -6.15 -0.51 -3.20
CA LEU A 19 -6.19 -1.95 -3.06
C LEU A 19 -6.42 -2.33 -1.58
N TRP A 20 -7.42 -3.15 -1.34
CA TRP A 20 -7.70 -3.74 -0.04
C TRP A 20 -7.79 -5.25 -0.15
N ASP A 21 -7.18 -5.94 0.80
CA ASP A 21 -7.26 -7.38 1.03
C ASP A 21 -7.05 -7.64 2.54
N ASP A 22 -8.00 -8.33 3.16
CA ASP A 22 -8.05 -8.56 4.61
C ASP A 22 -6.92 -9.47 5.12
N ASP A 23 -6.64 -10.54 4.36
CA ASP A 23 -5.74 -11.62 4.75
C ASP A 23 -4.36 -11.52 4.09
N LEU A 24 -4.17 -10.57 3.15
CA LEU A 24 -3.00 -10.41 2.28
C LEU A 24 -2.67 -11.68 1.47
N ASP A 25 -3.70 -12.46 1.12
CA ASP A 25 -3.59 -13.71 0.35
C ASP A 25 -4.14 -13.57 -1.08
N GLY A 26 -4.70 -12.42 -1.43
CA GLY A 26 -5.26 -12.13 -2.75
C GLY A 26 -6.61 -12.80 -3.00
N ARG A 27 -7.26 -13.36 -1.97
CA ARG A 27 -8.52 -14.10 -2.11
C ARG A 27 -9.74 -13.21 -1.96
N TYR A 28 -9.64 -12.13 -1.20
CA TYR A 28 -10.75 -11.23 -0.88
C TYR A 28 -10.42 -9.79 -1.25
N VAL A 29 -9.82 -9.63 -2.43
CA VAL A 29 -9.40 -8.32 -2.91
C VAL A 29 -10.59 -7.46 -3.30
N SER A 30 -10.54 -6.19 -2.91
CA SER A 30 -11.46 -5.13 -3.32
C SER A 30 -10.71 -3.82 -3.58
N TRP A 31 -11.37 -2.90 -4.29
CA TRP A 31 -10.84 -1.58 -4.60
C TRP A 31 -11.70 -0.52 -3.93
N GLU A 32 -11.14 0.16 -2.95
CA GLU A 32 -11.84 1.08 -2.05
C GLU A 32 -11.60 2.54 -2.47
N ASP A 33 -12.65 3.36 -2.51
CA ASP A 33 -12.51 4.80 -2.81
C ASP A 33 -11.88 5.58 -1.63
N ASP A 34 -11.97 5.02 -0.43
CA ASP A 34 -11.48 5.63 0.81
C ASP A 34 -10.06 5.12 1.12
N GLU A 35 -9.11 6.04 1.32
CA GLU A 35 -7.73 5.66 1.61
C GLU A 35 -7.60 4.93 2.94
N ASP A 36 -8.45 5.22 3.93
CA ASP A 36 -8.37 4.61 5.26
C ASP A 36 -8.75 3.13 5.24
N ASN A 37 -9.47 2.69 4.20
CA ASN A 37 -9.84 1.29 3.99
C ASN A 37 -8.81 0.54 3.14
N ALA A 38 -7.70 1.14 2.71
CA ALA A 38 -6.68 0.43 1.94
C ALA A 38 -5.87 -0.55 2.80
N SER A 39 -5.27 -1.55 2.16
CA SER A 39 -4.24 -2.39 2.80
C SER A 39 -2.90 -1.64 2.83
N TRP A 40 -2.69 -0.89 3.90
CA TRP A 40 -1.44 -0.20 4.19
C TRP A 40 -0.41 -1.14 4.80
N LEU A 41 0.79 -1.17 4.22
CA LEU A 41 1.84 -2.13 4.53
C LEU A 41 3.15 -1.42 4.87
N ASP A 42 3.94 -1.99 5.79
CA ASP A 42 5.18 -1.39 6.27
C ASP A 42 6.27 -1.16 5.20
N THR A 43 6.18 -1.85 4.05
CA THR A 43 7.19 -1.73 2.99
C THR A 43 6.56 -1.73 1.60
N GLU A 44 7.19 -1.00 0.69
CA GLU A 44 6.84 -1.00 -0.74
C GLU A 44 6.85 -2.42 -1.33
N ALA A 45 7.81 -3.26 -0.92
CA ALA A 45 7.91 -4.64 -1.38
C ALA A 45 6.65 -5.47 -1.01
N LEU A 46 6.07 -5.26 0.17
CA LEU A 46 4.84 -5.95 0.56
C LEU A 46 3.65 -5.47 -0.28
N ALA A 47 3.54 -4.17 -0.54
CA ALA A 47 2.49 -3.62 -1.41
C ALA A 47 2.60 -4.17 -2.84
N LEU A 48 3.81 -4.28 -3.37
CA LEU A 48 4.06 -4.87 -4.69
C LEU A 48 3.74 -6.37 -4.74
N ASN A 49 4.00 -7.13 -3.68
CA ASN A 49 3.57 -8.54 -3.60
C ASN A 49 2.04 -8.65 -3.61
N LEU A 50 1.33 -7.77 -2.89
CA LEU A 50 -0.13 -7.76 -2.91
C LEU A 50 -0.68 -7.41 -4.31
N ALA A 51 -0.04 -6.48 -5.01
CA ALA A 51 -0.36 -6.15 -6.40
C ALA A 51 -0.20 -7.35 -7.34
N GLU A 52 0.82 -8.18 -7.14
CA GLU A 52 1.04 -9.39 -7.92
C GLU A 52 -0.04 -10.44 -7.65
N LEU A 53 -0.48 -10.57 -6.39
CA LEU A 53 -1.57 -11.46 -6.00
C LEU A 53 -2.93 -11.05 -6.61
N ASP A 54 -3.21 -9.75 -6.69
CA ASP A 54 -4.39 -9.20 -7.40
C ASP A 54 -4.25 -9.29 -8.93
N GLY A 55 -3.03 -9.49 -9.45
CA GLY A 55 -2.75 -9.57 -10.88
C GLY A 55 -2.64 -8.22 -11.59
N VAL A 56 -2.28 -7.16 -10.83
CA VAL A 56 -1.99 -5.81 -11.34
C VAL A 56 -0.49 -5.46 -11.25
N ALA A 57 0.34 -6.45 -10.95
CA ALA A 57 1.78 -6.43 -11.11
C ALA A 57 2.26 -7.75 -11.70
N HIS A 58 3.47 -7.72 -12.27
CA HIS A 58 4.10 -8.88 -12.87
C HIS A 58 5.56 -9.03 -12.42
N GLU A 59 6.08 -10.26 -12.47
CA GLU A 59 7.47 -10.55 -12.14
C GLU A 59 8.43 -9.74 -13.02
N GLY A 60 9.23 -8.87 -12.40
CA GLY A 60 10.30 -8.11 -13.04
C GLY A 60 11.69 -8.62 -12.65
N ALA A 61 12.72 -8.05 -13.28
CA ALA A 61 14.10 -8.48 -13.08
C ALA A 61 14.66 -8.22 -11.66
N ASP A 62 14.12 -7.23 -10.94
CA ASP A 62 14.57 -6.79 -9.61
C ASP A 62 13.45 -6.86 -8.55
N GLY A 63 12.32 -7.52 -8.89
CA GLY A 63 11.11 -7.56 -8.07
C GLY A 63 9.84 -7.35 -8.89
N PRO A 64 8.65 -7.42 -8.26
CA PRO A 64 7.39 -7.19 -8.95
C PRO A 64 7.30 -5.77 -9.50
N VAL A 65 6.76 -5.63 -10.71
CA VAL A 65 6.59 -4.36 -11.42
C VAL A 65 5.09 -4.13 -11.64
N LEU A 66 4.59 -2.98 -11.18
CA LEU A 66 3.19 -2.59 -11.39
C LEU A 66 2.88 -2.41 -12.87
N ASP A 67 1.69 -2.85 -13.27
CA ASP A 67 1.16 -2.59 -14.59
C ASP A 67 0.83 -1.08 -14.79
N GLU A 68 0.78 -0.66 -16.05
CA GLU A 68 0.37 0.70 -16.39
C GLU A 68 -1.05 0.98 -15.88
N GLY A 69 -1.22 2.13 -15.20
CA GLY A 69 -2.50 2.52 -14.59
C GLY A 69 -2.57 2.29 -13.09
N TYR A 70 -1.51 1.78 -12.47
CA TYR A 70 -1.37 1.63 -11.02
C TYR A 70 -0.11 2.33 -10.51
N GLU A 71 -0.13 2.71 -9.24
CA GLU A 71 1.01 3.34 -8.56
C GLU A 71 1.11 2.87 -7.11
N VAL A 72 2.33 2.88 -6.57
CA VAL A 72 2.56 2.79 -5.13
C VAL A 72 2.38 4.18 -4.52
N VAL A 73 1.52 4.28 -3.52
CA VAL A 73 1.37 5.48 -2.70
C VAL A 73 1.93 5.21 -1.30
N SER A 74 2.42 6.26 -0.65
CA SER A 74 2.91 6.16 0.73
C SER A 74 2.30 7.24 1.61
N ARG A 75 2.07 6.91 2.88
CA ARG A 75 1.59 7.84 3.90
C ARG A 75 2.46 7.76 5.15
N GLN A 76 2.56 8.88 5.86
CA GLN A 76 3.18 8.91 7.17
C GLN A 76 2.13 8.71 8.25
N TRP A 77 2.27 7.69 9.09
CA TRP A 77 1.45 7.52 10.28
C TRP A 77 2.16 8.12 11.49
N ARG A 78 1.62 9.22 12.03
CA ARG A 78 2.09 9.80 13.29
C ARG A 78 1.34 9.13 14.44
N TYR A 79 2.06 8.62 15.44
CA TYR A 79 1.45 8.30 16.72
C TYR A 79 0.91 9.59 17.37
N GLU A 80 -0.24 9.51 18.03
CA GLU A 80 -0.81 10.60 18.86
C GLU A 80 0.16 11.06 19.98
N GLU A 81 1.25 10.34 20.28
CA GLU A 81 2.28 10.75 21.24
C GLU A 81 3.38 11.67 20.65
N ASP A 82 3.31 12.04 19.37
CA ASP A 82 4.19 13.04 18.74
C ASP A 82 3.74 14.50 19.05
N TRP A 83 3.03 14.72 20.15
CA TRP A 83 2.92 16.04 20.78
C TRP A 83 4.09 16.17 21.76
N THR A 84 5.30 16.43 21.27
CA THR A 84 6.25 17.12 22.15
C THR A 84 5.70 18.53 22.31
N GLU A 85 5.02 18.77 23.43
CA GLU A 85 4.90 20.11 24.01
C GLU A 85 6.33 20.67 24.11
N GLU A 86 6.73 21.49 23.13
CA GLU A 86 7.91 22.34 23.27
C GLU A 86 7.55 23.40 24.32
N ASP A 87 7.97 23.19 25.57
CA ASP A 87 8.04 24.21 26.62
C ASP A 87 9.26 25.13 26.41
#